data_AF-A0A7J9KV29-F1
#
_entry.id   AF-A0A7J9KV29-F1
#
_cell.length_a   1.000
_cell.length_b   1.000
_cell.length_c   1.000
_cell.angle_alpha   90.00
_cell.angle_beta   90.00
_cell.angle_gamma   90.00
#
_symmetry.space_group_name_H-M   'P 1'
#
loop_
_entity.id
_entity.type
_entity.pdbx_description
1 polymer ?
#
loop_
_entity_poly.entity_id
_entity_poly.type
_entity_poly.pdbx_seq_one_letter_code
_entity_poly.pdbx_strand_id
1 'polypeptide(L)'
;MTGEMIQTKAKEFLKKMYGDANSEFNFSIGWLERFKARLEINSYRRFGESGLIVVENIEDALPQIRAKLENFDWKDIYNMDDIGLFYHLQILFISLMLE
;
A
#
# COMPACT_ATOMS: atom_id res chain seq x y z
N MET A 1 2.38 3.20 3.92
CA MET A 1 3.42 4.16 4.36
C MET A 1 3.25 4.42 5.85
N THR A 2 4.24 4.08 6.69
CA THR A 2 4.13 4.24 8.15
C THR A 2 4.56 5.64 8.59
N GLY A 3 4.13 6.06 9.80
CA GLY A 3 4.53 7.34 10.36
C GLY A 3 6.05 7.48 10.58
N GLU A 4 6.68 6.39 11.01
CA GLU A 4 8.12 6.32 11.25
C GLU A 4 8.94 6.54 9.98
N MET A 5 8.48 6.01 8.84
CA MET A 5 9.13 6.24 7.54
C MET A 5 9.13 7.73 7.18
N ILE A 6 8.02 8.44 7.40
CA ILE A 6 7.90 9.87 7.13
C ILE A 6 8.86 10.66 8.04
N GLN A 7 8.89 10.35 9.33
CA GLN A 7 9.80 10.99 10.28
C GLN A 7 11.27 10.75 9.93
N THR A 8 11.61 9.53 9.51
CA THR A 8 12.98 9.17 9.10
C THR A 8 13.41 9.96 7.86
N LYS A 9 12.54 10.02 6.83
CA LYS A 9 12.81 10.82 5.62
C LYS A 9 12.88 12.31 5.90
N ALA A 10 12.06 12.83 6.80
CA ALA A 10 12.12 14.23 7.19
C ALA A 10 13.45 14.57 7.91
N LYS A 11 13.98 13.68 8.75
CA LYS A 11 15.30 13.81 9.38
C LYS A 11 16.43 13.80 8.35
N GLU A 12 16.42 12.84 7.42
CA GLU A 12 17.40 12.78 6.32
C GLU A 12 17.39 14.08 5.51
N PHE A 13 16.20 14.60 5.18
CA PHE A 13 16.05 15.82 4.41
C PHE A 13 16.56 17.05 5.17
N LEU A 14 16.24 17.16 6.45
CA LEU A 14 16.71 18.25 7.31
C LEU A 14 18.25 18.26 7.38
N LYS A 15 18.87 17.09 7.58
CA LYS A 15 20.33 16.94 7.60
C LYS A 15 20.96 17.31 6.25
N LYS A 16 20.33 16.93 5.14
CA LYS A 16 20.82 17.28 3.80
C LYS A 16 20.77 18.79 3.52
N MET A 17 19.74 19.47 4.01
CA MET A 17 19.53 20.90 3.73
C MET A 17 20.34 21.82 4.65
N TYR A 18 20.48 21.45 5.93
CA TYR A 18 21.03 22.33 6.96
C TYR A 18 22.24 21.74 7.72
N GLY A 19 22.72 20.57 7.32
CA GLY A 19 23.80 19.86 8.02
C GLY A 19 23.39 19.44 9.43
N ASP A 20 24.35 19.36 10.35
CA ASP A 20 24.11 18.94 11.74
C ASP A 20 23.62 20.10 12.66
N ALA A 21 23.50 21.33 12.12
CA ALA A 21 23.14 22.53 12.87
C ALA A 21 21.71 22.51 13.44
N ASN A 22 20.82 21.68 12.89
CA ASN A 22 19.41 21.55 13.30
C ASN A 22 19.09 20.15 13.87
N SER A 23 20.09 19.45 14.43
CA SER A 23 19.91 18.10 14.99
C SER A 23 18.89 18.02 16.14
N GLU A 24 18.54 19.15 16.76
CA GLU A 24 17.58 19.24 17.86
C GLU A 24 16.10 19.25 17.42
N PHE A 25 15.80 19.39 16.12
CA PHE A 25 14.40 19.43 15.68
C PHE A 25 13.73 18.07 15.90
N ASN A 26 12.78 18.04 16.84
CA ASN A 26 12.03 16.83 17.15
C ASN A 26 10.82 16.69 16.22
N PHE A 27 10.89 15.71 15.32
CA PHE A 27 9.77 15.24 14.50
C PHE A 27 8.78 14.43 15.35
N SER A 28 8.12 15.09 16.29
CA SER A 28 7.17 14.48 17.23
C SER A 28 5.93 13.90 16.54
N ILE A 29 5.14 13.11 17.27
CA ILE A 29 3.86 12.59 16.78
C ILE A 29 2.92 13.74 16.40
N GLY A 30 2.85 14.81 17.22
CA GLY A 30 2.02 15.98 16.91
C GLY A 30 2.50 16.76 15.67
N TRP A 31 3.81 16.80 15.40
CA TRP A 31 4.33 17.32 14.14
C TRP A 31 3.87 16.46 12.96
N LEU A 32 3.99 15.13 13.09
CA LEU A 32 3.61 14.17 12.06
C LEU A 32 2.12 14.24 11.73
N GLU A 33 1.24 14.35 12.73
CA GLU A 33 -0.20 14.49 12.53
C GLU A 33 -0.55 15.78 11.80
N ARG A 34 0.04 16.91 12.21
CA ARG A 34 -0.15 18.20 11.54
C ARG A 34 0.40 18.18 10.12
N PHE A 35 1.53 17.52 9.89
CA PHE A 35 2.14 17.37 8.58
C PHE A 35 1.23 16.56 7.66
N LYS A 36 0.73 15.42 8.13
CA LYS A 36 -0.23 14.59 7.38
C LYS A 36 -1.52 15.36 7.07
N ALA A 37 -2.06 16.09 8.04
CA ALA A 37 -3.29 16.87 7.85
C ALA A 37 -3.12 17.98 6.79
N ARG A 38 -1.99 18.69 6.78
CA ARG A 38 -1.72 19.74 5.78
C ARG A 38 -1.53 19.22 4.37
N LEU A 39 -1.05 17.98 4.22
CA LEU A 39 -0.79 17.34 2.92
C LEU A 39 -1.83 16.29 2.55
N GLU A 40 -2.93 16.21 3.32
CA GLU A 40 -4.02 15.25 3.15
C GLU A 40 -3.53 13.78 3.04
N ILE A 41 -2.44 13.45 3.75
CA ILE A 41 -1.87 12.10 3.77
C ILE A 41 -2.71 11.23 4.70
N ASN A 42 -3.64 10.49 4.09
CA ASN A 42 -4.50 9.55 4.78
C ASN A 42 -3.97 8.11 4.66
N SER A 43 -4.10 7.35 5.76
CA SER A 43 -3.74 5.92 5.82
C SER A 43 -5.01 5.11 6.00
N TYR A 44 -5.43 4.42 4.95
CA TYR A 44 -6.56 3.49 5.03
C TYR A 44 -6.04 2.08 5.23
N ARG A 45 -6.45 1.44 6.33
CA ARG A 45 -6.26 0.00 6.49
C ARG A 45 -7.33 -0.69 5.65
N ARG A 46 -6.97 -1.12 4.45
CA ARG A 46 -7.82 -2.03 3.67
C ARG A 46 -7.58 -3.45 4.17
N PHE A 47 -8.63 -4.11 4.62
CA PHE A 47 -8.61 -5.56 4.79
C PHE A 47 -8.82 -6.16 3.40
N GLY A 48 -7.98 -7.12 3.02
CA GLY A 48 -8.25 -7.94 1.85
C GLY A 48 -9.53 -8.76 2.07
N GLU A 49 -10.16 -9.21 0.99
CA GLU A 49 -11.38 -10.04 1.02
C GLU A 49 -11.21 -11.33 1.86
N SER A 50 -9.95 -11.70 2.15
CA SER A 50 -9.53 -12.78 3.04
C SER A 50 -10.25 -12.85 4.39
N GLY A 51 -10.71 -11.71 4.93
CA GLY A 51 -11.43 -11.65 6.20
C GLY A 51 -12.90 -12.11 6.14
N LEU A 52 -13.46 -12.30 4.96
CA LEU A 52 -14.85 -12.71 4.72
C LEU A 52 -14.95 -14.13 4.15
N ILE A 53 -13.83 -14.83 4.00
CA ILE A 53 -13.81 -16.14 3.35
C ILE A 53 -14.23 -17.22 4.34
N VAL A 54 -15.29 -17.96 3.99
CA VAL A 54 -15.69 -19.18 4.69
C VAL A 54 -14.71 -20.29 4.31
N VAL A 55 -13.95 -20.79 5.29
CA VAL A 55 -12.86 -21.77 5.08
C VAL A 55 -13.36 -23.04 4.39
N GLU A 56 -14.59 -23.48 4.68
CA GLU A 56 -15.22 -24.64 4.03
C GLU A 56 -15.35 -24.46 2.50
N ASN A 57 -15.63 -23.25 2.03
CA ASN A 57 -15.69 -22.95 0.59
C ASN A 57 -14.31 -23.04 -0.07
N ILE A 58 -13.21 -22.83 0.68
CA ILE A 58 -11.84 -22.95 0.17
C ILE A 58 -11.48 -24.42 -0.03
N GLU A 59 -11.81 -25.27 0.95
CA GLU A 59 -11.50 -26.70 0.92
C GLU A 59 -12.18 -27.40 -0.28
N ASP A 60 -13.40 -26.99 -0.64
CA ASP A 60 -14.11 -27.53 -1.80
C ASP A 60 -13.64 -26.93 -3.14
N ALA A 61 -13.25 -25.65 -3.17
CA ALA A 61 -12.89 -24.93 -4.39
C ALA A 61 -11.44 -25.19 -4.83
N LEU A 62 -10.49 -25.32 -3.90
CA LEU A 62 -9.06 -25.50 -4.23
C LEU A 62 -8.78 -26.73 -5.08
N PRO A 63 -9.34 -27.92 -4.80
CA PRO A 63 -9.14 -29.11 -5.65
C PRO A 63 -9.65 -28.88 -7.08
N GLN A 64 -10.79 -28.21 -7.25
CA GLN A 64 -11.39 -27.93 -8.56
C GLN A 64 -10.53 -26.97 -9.38
N ILE A 65 -9.97 -25.93 -8.72
CA ILE A 65 -9.04 -24.99 -9.36
C ILE A 65 -7.76 -25.73 -9.79
N ARG A 66 -7.19 -26.58 -8.93
CA ARG A 66 -5.98 -27.36 -9.27
C ARG A 66 -6.21 -28.27 -10.47
N ALA A 67 -7.31 -29.03 -10.48
CA ALA A 67 -7.67 -29.89 -11.61
C ALA A 67 -7.84 -29.12 -12.92
N LYS A 68 -8.34 -27.87 -12.86
CA LYS A 68 -8.44 -27.00 -14.03
C LYS A 68 -7.06 -26.53 -14.51
N LEU A 69 -6.19 -26.15 -13.58
CA LEU A 69 -4.83 -25.67 -13.86
C LEU A 69 -3.90 -26.74 -14.44
N GLU A 70 -4.14 -28.03 -14.15
CA GLU A 70 -3.37 -29.14 -14.74
C GLU A 70 -3.41 -29.19 -16.28
N ASN A 71 -4.41 -28.54 -16.90
CA ASN A 71 -4.53 -28.47 -18.35
C ASN A 71 -3.67 -27.37 -18.99
N PHE A 72 -2.95 -26.59 -18.18
CA PHE A 72 -2.13 -25.48 -18.63
C PHE A 72 -0.67 -25.70 -18.22
N ASP A 73 0.26 -25.30 -19.10
CA ASP A 73 1.67 -25.26 -18.72
C ASP A 73 1.89 -24.20 -17.64
N TRP A 74 2.85 -24.43 -16.74
CA TRP A 74 3.20 -23.47 -15.67
C TRP A 74 3.53 -22.07 -16.17
N LYS A 75 4.11 -21.96 -17.38
CA LYS A 75 4.43 -20.68 -18.03
C LYS A 75 3.19 -19.85 -18.41
N ASP A 76 2.03 -20.51 -18.48
CA ASP A 76 0.75 -19.92 -18.89
C ASP A 76 -0.19 -19.66 -17.70
N ILE A 77 0.26 -19.91 -16.47
CA ILE A 77 -0.48 -19.65 -15.23
C ILE A 77 0.07 -18.36 -14.60
N TYR A 78 -0.73 -17.30 -14.62
CA TYR A 78 -0.35 -15.98 -14.11
C TYR A 78 -1.12 -15.64 -12.83
N ASN A 79 -0.43 -15.07 -11.85
CA ASN A 79 -1.06 -14.48 -10.69
C ASN A 79 -1.53 -13.05 -11.02
N MET A 80 -2.79 -12.74 -10.78
CA MET A 80 -3.42 -11.46 -11.16
C MET A 80 -3.89 -10.64 -9.96
N ASP A 81 -3.68 -11.14 -8.74
CA ASP A 81 -4.04 -10.49 -7.47
C ASP A 81 -3.41 -9.10 -7.29
N ASP A 82 -2.18 -8.88 -7.77
CA ASP A 82 -1.46 -7.62 -7.67
C ASP A 82 -1.77 -6.62 -8.81
N ILE A 83 -2.38 -7.07 -9.90
CA ILE A 83 -2.59 -6.25 -11.12
C ILE A 83 -3.79 -5.30 -10.95
N GLY A 84 -4.84 -5.71 -10.24
CA GLY A 84 -6.04 -4.88 -10.04
C GLY A 84 -5.77 -3.58 -9.27
N LEU A 85 -4.78 -3.59 -8.37
CA LEU A 85 -4.36 -2.42 -7.61
C LEU A 85 -3.74 -1.32 -8.50
N PHE A 86 -3.04 -1.72 -9.56
CA PHE A 86 -2.39 -0.79 -10.49
C PHE A 86 -3.41 0.00 -11.30
N TYR A 87 -4.48 -0.65 -11.78
CA TYR A 87 -5.54 0.01 -12.56
C TYR A 87 -6.44 0.90 -11.72
N HIS A 88 -6.75 0.52 -10.47
CA HIS A 88 -7.54 1.38 -9.57
C HIS A 88 -6.80 2.65 -9.14
N LEU A 89 -5.47 2.60 -8.98
CA LEU A 89 -4.67 3.80 -8.71
C LEU A 89 -4.65 4.76 -9.93
N GLN A 90 -4.63 4.23 -11.15
CA GLN A 90 -4.61 5.04 -12.36
C GLN A 90 -5.94 5.74 -12.66
N ILE A 91 -7.08 5.10 -12.39
CA ILE A 91 -8.42 5.70 -12.55
C ILE A 91 -8.62 6.87 -11.58
N LEU A 92 -8.21 6.71 -10.32
CA LEU A 92 -8.26 7.79 -9.32
C LEU A 92 -7.38 8.99 -9.71
N PHE A 93 -6.22 8.75 -10.32
CA PHE A 93 -5.33 9.81 -10.80
C PHE A 93 -5.89 10.59 -12.00
N ILE A 94 -6.59 9.92 -12.92
CA ILE A 94 -7.20 10.60 -14.09
C ILE A 94 -8.41 11.43 -13.66
N SER A 95 -9.22 10.93 -12.71
CA SER A 95 -10.40 11.65 -12.22
C SER A 95 -10.05 12.92 -11.44
N LEU A 96 -8.90 12.95 -10.72
CA LEU A 96 -8.42 14.13 -9.98
C LEU A 96 -7.73 15.18 -10.85
N MET A 97 -7.39 14.84 -12.09
CA MET A 97 -6.74 15.75 -13.06
C MET A 97 -7.73 16.33 -14.09
N LEU A 98 -9.02 15.96 -13.96
CA LEU A 98 -10.12 16.41 -14.83
C LEU A 98 -11.16 17.27 -14.09
N GLU A 99 -10.93 17.59 -12.81
CA GLU A 99 -11.60 18.65 -12.04
C GLU A 99 -10.62 19.79 -11.76
#